data_AF-A0A0F0CN96-F1
#
_entry.id   AF-A0A0F0CN96-F1
#
_cell.length_a   1.000
_cell.length_b   1.000
_cell.length_c   1.000
_cell.angle_alpha   90.00
_cell.angle_beta   90.00
_cell.angle_gamma   90.00
#
_symmetry.space_group_name_H-M   'P 1'
#
loop_
_entity.id
_entity.type
_entity.pdbx_description
1 polymer ?
#
loop_
_entity_poly.entity_id
_entity_poly.type
_entity_poly.pdbx_seq_one_letter_code
_entity_poly.pdbx_strand_id
1 'polypeptide(L)'
;MNRPGEWVEGSFTVEAACIMAMVLLSLSVMIRQAGYMRDETVGMISLHEAVEKGRHEKGLDLDGAASAAEGYMGNPMTFSEYKIGLSQRGIRVSGKGQGGRWSYEIQGKRFRPEMFLRKITLIEGLGEEDGN
;
A
#
# COMPACT_ATOMS: atom_id res chain seq x y z
N MET A 1 -23.28 -36.69 -54.52
CA MET A 1 -23.59 -37.23 -53.18
C MET A 1 -22.44 -36.83 -52.25
N ASN A 2 -22.49 -35.63 -51.67
CA ASN A 2 -21.42 -35.12 -50.80
C ASN A 2 -21.66 -35.63 -49.38
N ARG A 3 -20.69 -36.35 -48.81
CA ARG A 3 -20.74 -36.78 -47.41
C ARG A 3 -20.30 -35.61 -46.51
N PRO A 4 -21.12 -35.15 -45.56
CA PRO A 4 -20.68 -34.18 -44.58
C PRO A 4 -19.96 -34.91 -43.43
N GLY A 5 -18.64 -34.72 -43.28
CA GLY A 5 -17.96 -35.22 -42.07
C GLY A 5 -16.48 -35.62 -42.17
N GLU A 6 -15.69 -35.17 -43.15
CA GLU A 6 -14.23 -35.31 -43.07
C GLU A 6 -13.64 -34.13 -42.28
N TRP A 7 -13.26 -34.39 -41.03
CA TRP A 7 -12.49 -33.47 -40.21
C TRP A 7 -11.10 -33.33 -40.81
N VAL A 8 -10.77 -32.18 -41.38
CA VAL A 8 -9.41 -31.86 -41.84
C VAL A 8 -8.48 -31.75 -40.62
N GLU A 9 -7.35 -32.46 -40.64
CA GLU A 9 -6.36 -32.56 -39.54
C GLU A 9 -5.88 -31.20 -39.00
N GLY A 10 -5.94 -30.15 -39.82
CA GLY A 10 -5.64 -28.78 -39.41
C GLY A 10 -6.65 -28.15 -38.43
N SER A 11 -7.84 -28.73 -38.24
CA SER A 11 -8.86 -28.16 -37.34
C SER A 11 -8.49 -28.35 -35.87
N PHE A 12 -7.89 -29.49 -35.52
CA PHE A 12 -7.51 -29.81 -34.13
C PHE A 12 -6.42 -28.85 -33.60
N THR A 13 -5.46 -28.48 -34.45
CA THR A 13 -4.39 -27.54 -34.07
C THR A 13 -4.90 -26.12 -33.90
N VAL A 14 -5.88 -25.70 -34.71
CA VAL A 14 -6.54 -24.39 -34.60
C VAL A 14 -7.39 -24.31 -33.34
N GLU A 15 -8.15 -25.36 -33.02
CA GLU A 15 -8.94 -25.43 -31.78
C GLU A 15 -8.05 -25.43 -30.54
N ALA A 16 -6.97 -26.22 -30.54
CA ALA A 16 -5.99 -26.22 -29.46
C ALA A 16 -5.31 -24.86 -29.29
N ALA A 17 -4.95 -24.18 -30.40
CA ALA A 17 -4.38 -22.84 -30.36
C ALA A 17 -5.36 -21.81 -29.77
N CYS A 18 -6.65 -21.91 -30.10
CA CYS A 18 -7.69 -21.04 -29.55
C CYS A 18 -7.85 -21.24 -28.04
N ILE A 19 -7.86 -22.49 -27.56
CA ILE A 19 -7.92 -22.80 -26.13
C ILE A 19 -6.68 -22.24 -25.40
N MET A 20 -5.49 -22.46 -25.96
CA MET A 20 -4.25 -21.93 -25.40
C MET A 20 -4.25 -20.41 -25.36
N ALA A 21 -4.76 -19.75 -26.40
CA ALA A 21 -4.89 -18.29 -26.42
C ALA A 21 -5.81 -17.78 -25.30
N MET A 22 -6.95 -18.45 -25.06
CA MET A 22 -7.84 -18.10 -23.95
C MET A 22 -7.19 -18.29 -22.57
N VAL A 23 -6.42 -19.37 -22.39
CA VAL A 23 -5.69 -19.64 -21.14
C VAL A 23 -4.63 -18.58 -20.89
N LEU A 24 -3.81 -18.27 -21.90
CA LEU A 24 -2.77 -17.24 -21.80
C LEU A 24 -3.37 -15.86 -21.54
N LEU A 25 -4.50 -15.53 -22.18
CA LEU A 25 -5.19 -14.28 -21.95
C LEU A 25 -5.72 -14.19 -20.50
N SER A 26 -6.33 -15.25 -20.01
CA SER A 26 -6.79 -15.34 -18.61
C SER A 26 -5.65 -15.14 -17.61
N LEU A 27 -4.54 -15.86 -17.81
CA LEU A 27 -3.35 -15.72 -16.97
C LEU A 27 -2.77 -14.31 -17.03
N SER A 28 -2.73 -13.71 -18.22
CA SER A 28 -2.25 -12.33 -18.40
C SER A 28 -3.09 -11.33 -17.62
N VAL A 29 -4.42 -11.49 -17.64
CA VAL A 29 -5.34 -10.64 -16.87
C VAL A 29 -5.09 -10.83 -15.37
N MET A 30 -4.95 -12.07 -14.89
CA MET A 30 -4.67 -12.35 -13.48
C MET A 30 -3.35 -11.72 -13.01
N ILE A 31 -2.27 -11.87 -13.77
CA ILE A 31 -0.97 -11.27 -13.45
C ILE A 31 -1.09 -9.74 -13.35
N ARG A 32 -1.85 -9.12 -14.27
CA ARG A 32 -2.05 -7.67 -14.24
C ARG A 32 -2.83 -7.20 -13.01
N GLN A 33 -3.87 -7.94 -12.62
CA GLN A 33 -4.64 -7.61 -11.41
C GLN A 33 -3.79 -7.82 -10.13
N ALA A 34 -2.99 -8.89 -10.09
CA ALA A 34 -2.07 -9.13 -9.00
C ALA A 34 -1.00 -8.02 -8.88
N GLY A 35 -0.46 -7.56 -10.01
CA GLY A 35 0.45 -6.42 -10.05
C GLY A 35 -0.19 -5.13 -9.54
N TYR A 36 -1.45 -4.88 -9.91
CA TYR A 36 -2.21 -3.74 -9.40
C TYR A 36 -2.40 -3.81 -7.87
N MET A 37 -2.80 -4.97 -7.33
CA MET A 37 -2.98 -5.17 -5.88
C MET A 37 -1.65 -5.03 -5.11
N ARG A 38 -0.56 -5.54 -5.68
CA ARG A 38 0.78 -5.37 -5.12
C ARG A 38 1.13 -3.90 -5.00
N ASP A 39 1.02 -3.16 -6.09
CA ASP A 39 1.41 -1.75 -6.13
C ASP A 39 0.58 -0.90 -5.16
N GLU A 40 -0.72 -1.18 -5.05
CA GLU A 40 -1.60 -0.56 -4.04
C GLU A 40 -1.17 -0.89 -2.60
N THR A 41 -0.83 -2.16 -2.33
CA THR A 41 -0.43 -2.61 -0.99
C THR A 41 0.91 -2.00 -0.57
N VAL A 42 1.90 -1.99 -1.47
CA VAL A 42 3.20 -1.33 -1.25
C VAL A 42 2.98 0.17 -1.03
N GLY A 43 2.15 0.79 -1.88
CA GLY A 43 1.59 2.14 -1.71
C GLY A 43 1.18 2.47 -0.27
N MET A 44 0.25 1.67 0.22
CA MET A 44 -0.38 1.85 1.53
C MET A 44 0.61 1.63 2.68
N ILE A 45 1.41 0.56 2.63
CA ILE A 45 2.35 0.21 3.70
C ILE A 45 3.44 1.28 3.80
N SER A 46 4.04 1.68 2.68
CA SER A 46 5.08 2.72 2.67
C SER A 46 4.54 4.08 3.14
N LEU A 47 3.32 4.45 2.73
CA LEU A 47 2.66 5.66 3.24
C LEU A 47 2.44 5.60 4.76
N HIS A 48 1.94 4.47 5.25
CA HIS A 48 1.70 4.27 6.68
C HIS A 48 2.99 4.33 7.49
N GLU A 49 4.05 3.66 7.02
CA GLU A 49 5.38 3.71 7.64
C GLU A 49 5.93 5.14 7.68
N ALA A 50 5.82 5.89 6.58
CA ALA A 50 6.27 7.27 6.50
C ALA A 50 5.54 8.18 7.51
N VAL A 51 4.22 8.05 7.61
CA VAL A 51 3.41 8.77 8.60
C VAL A 51 3.82 8.37 10.01
N GLU A 52 4.06 7.10 10.27
CA GLU A 52 4.41 6.60 11.61
C GLU A 52 5.79 7.08 12.05
N LYS A 53 6.77 7.09 11.15
CA LYS A 53 8.10 7.68 11.36
C LYS A 53 7.98 9.18 11.66
N GLY A 54 7.23 9.94 10.84
CA GLY A 54 6.98 11.36 11.09
C GLY A 54 6.24 11.64 12.41
N ARG A 55 5.45 10.69 12.89
CA ARG A 55 4.72 10.78 14.17
C ARG A 55 5.62 10.55 15.38
N HIS A 56 6.63 9.69 15.25
CA HIS A 56 7.47 9.23 16.36
C HIS A 56 8.84 9.91 16.44
N GLU A 57 9.48 10.19 15.32
CA GLU A 57 10.85 10.69 15.28
C GLU A 57 10.85 12.22 15.45
N LYS A 58 11.50 12.69 16.53
CA LYS A 58 11.60 14.13 16.81
C LYS A 58 12.66 14.75 15.90
N GLY A 59 12.25 15.71 15.07
CA GLY A 59 13.17 16.45 14.18
C GLY A 59 13.37 15.81 12.80
N LEU A 60 12.60 14.77 12.48
CA LEU A 60 12.60 14.19 11.14
C LEU A 60 12.06 15.20 10.13
N ASP A 61 12.78 15.36 9.02
CA ASP A 61 12.29 16.12 7.89
C ASP A 61 11.20 15.32 7.16
N LEU A 62 10.02 15.92 7.03
CA LEU A 62 8.84 15.25 6.47
C LEU A 62 9.00 15.04 4.96
N ASP A 63 9.66 15.97 4.28
CA ASP A 63 9.92 15.87 2.84
C ASP A 63 10.98 14.79 2.55
N GLY A 64 12.03 14.72 3.37
CA GLY A 64 13.00 13.62 3.35
C GLY A 64 12.37 12.25 3.64
N ALA A 65 11.44 12.17 4.61
CA ALA A 65 10.74 10.93 4.94
C ALA A 65 9.80 10.47 3.81
N ALA A 66 9.11 11.40 3.15
CA ALA A 66 8.27 11.11 1.99
C ALA A 66 9.13 10.61 0.81
N SER A 67 10.24 11.30 0.52
CA SER A 67 11.18 10.92 -0.54
C SER A 67 11.82 9.55 -0.28
N ALA A 68 12.18 9.27 0.98
CA ALA A 68 12.72 7.96 1.37
C ALA A 68 11.67 6.86 1.20
N ALA A 69 10.41 7.11 1.57
CA ALA A 69 9.31 6.18 1.38
C ALA A 69 9.11 5.84 -0.10
N GLU A 70 9.13 6.84 -0.99
CA GLU A 70 9.09 6.62 -2.45
C GLU A 70 10.27 5.76 -2.92
N GLY A 71 11.48 6.02 -2.41
CA GLY A 71 12.66 5.22 -2.72
C GLY A 71 12.54 3.75 -2.32
N TYR A 72 11.91 3.43 -1.19
CA TYR A 72 11.73 2.05 -0.72
C TYR A 72 10.67 1.26 -1.51
N MET A 73 9.74 1.94 -2.20
CA MET A 73 8.69 1.28 -2.99
C MET A 73 9.23 0.61 -4.25
N GLY A 74 10.40 1.05 -4.72
CA GLY A 74 11.02 0.58 -5.94
C GLY A 74 10.15 0.85 -7.17
N ASN A 75 10.40 0.08 -8.24
CA ASN A 75 9.65 0.26 -9.48
C ASN A 75 8.22 -0.32 -9.34
N PRO A 76 7.18 0.48 -9.67
CA PRO A 76 5.84 -0.06 -9.77
C PRO A 76 5.74 -1.12 -10.87
N MET A 77 4.90 -2.13 -10.66
CA MET A 77 4.70 -3.22 -11.61
C MET A 77 3.65 -2.88 -12.67
N THR A 78 2.62 -2.14 -12.28
CA THR A 78 1.46 -1.75 -13.10
C THR A 78 1.16 -0.25 -13.01
N PHE A 79 1.46 0.42 -11.90
CA PHE A 79 1.28 1.87 -11.78
C PHE A 79 2.30 2.63 -12.64
N SER A 80 1.96 3.86 -13.03
CA SER A 80 2.92 4.73 -13.72
C SER A 80 3.97 5.26 -12.75
N GLU A 81 3.53 5.78 -11.61
CA GLU A 81 4.37 6.40 -10.59
C GLU A 81 3.67 6.32 -9.23
N TYR A 82 4.45 6.39 -8.15
CA TYR A 82 3.97 6.65 -6.80
C TYR A 82 4.22 8.12 -6.46
N LYS A 83 3.30 8.73 -5.72
CA LYS A 83 3.48 10.07 -5.14
C LYS A 83 3.09 10.01 -3.67
N ILE A 84 4.02 10.30 -2.78
CA ILE A 84 3.82 10.38 -1.35
C ILE A 84 4.14 11.80 -0.90
N GLY A 85 3.23 12.39 -0.14
CA GLY A 85 3.42 13.67 0.52
C GLY A 85 3.11 13.56 2.00
N LEU A 86 4.01 14.09 2.84
CA LEU A 86 3.78 14.25 4.26
C LEU A 86 3.57 15.73 4.58
N SER A 87 2.68 16.01 5.52
CA SER A 87 2.43 17.37 6.00
C SER A 87 2.13 17.31 7.49
N GLN A 88 2.59 18.32 8.23
CA GLN A 88 2.30 18.45 9.65
C GLN A 88 1.51 19.72 9.92
N ARG A 89 0.39 19.56 10.62
CA ARG A 89 -0.43 20.67 11.12
C ARG A 89 -0.49 20.61 12.64
N GLY A 90 0.38 21.38 13.28
CA GLY A 90 0.51 21.41 14.74
C GLY A 90 0.92 20.05 15.31
N ILE A 91 0.02 19.42 16.07
CA ILE A 91 0.23 18.11 16.72
C ILE A 91 -0.18 16.95 15.79
N ARG A 92 -0.82 17.20 14.65
CA ARG A 92 -1.21 16.15 13.70
C ARG A 92 -0.22 16.03 12.55
N VAL A 93 0.14 14.79 12.23
CA VAL A 93 0.88 14.43 11.02
C VAL A 93 -0.10 13.78 10.07
N SER A 94 -0.11 14.22 8.82
CA SER A 94 -0.93 13.70 7.73
C SER A 94 -0.03 13.25 6.60
N GLY A 95 -0.34 12.10 6.00
CA GLY A 95 0.28 11.63 4.77
C GLY A 95 -0.76 11.40 3.69
N LYS A 96 -0.43 11.74 2.46
CA LYS A 96 -1.22 11.47 1.26
C LYS A 96 -0.38 10.65 0.30
N GLY A 97 -0.93 9.54 -0.18
CA GLY A 97 -0.32 8.69 -1.20
C GLY A 97 -1.23 8.56 -2.40
N GLN A 98 -0.67 8.63 -3.61
CA GLN A 98 -1.39 8.45 -4.87
C GLN A 98 -0.58 7.63 -5.87
N GLY A 99 -1.28 6.87 -6.72
CA GLY A 99 -0.68 6.07 -7.78
C GLY A 99 -1.74 5.27 -8.54
N GLY A 100 -1.75 5.35 -9.88
CA GLY A 100 -2.78 4.68 -10.68
C GLY A 100 -4.20 5.16 -10.32
N ARG A 101 -5.08 4.25 -9.86
CA ARG A 101 -6.41 4.62 -9.31
C ARG A 101 -6.43 4.61 -7.77
N TRP A 102 -5.31 4.31 -7.13
CA TRP A 102 -5.17 4.35 -5.68
C TRP A 102 -4.88 5.79 -5.23
N SER A 103 -5.60 6.23 -4.19
CA SER A 103 -5.41 7.50 -3.51
C SER A 103 -5.87 7.36 -2.06
N TYR A 104 -4.96 7.54 -1.12
CA TYR A 104 -5.24 7.39 0.32
C TYR A 104 -4.66 8.54 1.13
N GLU A 105 -5.35 8.88 2.22
CA GLU A 105 -4.89 9.85 3.21
C GLU A 105 -4.93 9.21 4.60
N ILE A 106 -3.82 9.32 5.33
CA ILE A 106 -3.68 8.83 6.70
C ILE A 106 -3.35 10.02 7.59
N GLN A 107 -4.02 10.11 8.73
CA GLN A 107 -3.77 11.17 9.71
C GLN A 107 -3.59 10.58 11.11
N GLY A 108 -2.60 11.08 11.85
CA GLY A 108 -2.30 10.64 13.21
C GLY A 108 -1.89 11.79 14.10
N LYS A 109 -2.12 11.67 15.42
CA LYS A 109 -1.57 12.60 16.41
C LYS A 109 -0.11 12.22 16.69
N ARG A 110 0.77 13.21 16.70
CA ARG A 110 2.18 13.08 17.07
C ARG A 110 2.31 12.30 18.37
N PHE A 111 3.26 11.36 18.38
CA PHE A 111 3.51 10.53 19.53
C PHE A 111 4.16 11.35 20.63
N ARG A 112 3.59 11.27 21.83
CA ARG A 112 4.00 12.05 23.02
C ARG A 112 4.01 11.12 24.24
N PRO A 113 5.03 10.27 24.40
CA PRO A 113 5.08 9.30 25.49
C PRO A 113 5.11 9.99 26.85
N GLU A 114 5.61 11.22 26.93
CA GLU A 114 5.71 11.99 28.16
C GLU A 114 4.32 12.32 28.75
N MET A 115 3.30 12.48 27.90
CA MET A 115 1.92 12.70 28.37
C MET A 115 1.32 11.45 29.01
N PHE A 116 1.74 10.26 28.57
CA PHE A 116 1.36 9.01 29.19
C PHE A 116 2.05 8.86 30.54
N LEU A 117 3.38 9.04 30.59
CA LEU A 117 4.15 8.96 31.84
C LEU A 117 3.63 9.94 32.90
N ARG A 118 3.31 11.18 32.51
CA ARG A 118 2.74 12.18 33.43
C ARG A 118 1.42 11.74 34.06
N LYS A 119 0.59 10.97 33.35
CA LYS A 119 -0.67 10.44 33.90
C LYS A 119 -0.40 9.30 34.88
N ILE A 120 0.57 8.43 34.61
CA ILE A 120 0.95 7.34 35.51
C ILE A 120 1.45 7.92 36.84
N THR A 121 2.38 8.87 36.80
CA THR A 121 2.90 9.52 38.02
C THR A 121 1.81 10.21 38.83
N LEU A 122 0.80 10.79 38.17
CA LEU A 122 -0.35 11.39 38.87
C LEU A 122 -1.19 10.33 39.60
N ILE A 123 -1.38 9.15 38.99
CA ILE A 123 -2.13 8.05 39.60
C ILE A 123 -1.33 7.44 40.77
N GLU A 124 -0.03 7.26 40.62
CA GLU A 124 0.86 6.77 41.68
C GLU A 124 0.82 7.70 42.90
N GLY A 125 0.95 9.02 42.69
CA GLY A 125 0.89 9.99 43.78
C GLY A 125 -0.47 10.06 44.49
N LEU A 126 -1.58 9.80 43.80
CA LEU A 126 -2.91 9.72 44.42
C LEU A 126 -3.11 8.42 45.22
N GLY A 127 -2.43 7.33 44.86
CA GLY A 127 -2.50 6.07 45.59
C GLY A 127 -1.70 6.06 46.90
N GLU A 128 -0.71 6.94 47.04
CA GLU A 128 0.09 7.09 48.27
C GLU A 128 -0.60 7.95 49.34
N GLU A 129 -1.55 8.82 48.97
CA GLU A 129 -2.26 9.70 49.93
C GLU A 129 -3.48 9.04 50.61
N ASP A 130 -4.07 7.99 50.03
CA ASP A 130 -5.27 7.30 50.56
C ASP A 130 -4.93 6.12 51.51
N GLY A 131 -3.65 5.94 51.87
CA GLY A 131 -3.14 4.82 52.68
C GLY A 131 -3.00 5.07 54.18
N ASN A 132 -3.65 6.09 54.75
CA ASN A 132 -3.62 6.38 56.20
C ASN A 132 -4.99 6.43 56.85
#